data_AF-A0A0J8Y0Q8-F1
#
_entry.id   AF-A0A0J8Y0Q8-F1
#
_cell.length_a   1.000
_cell.length_b   1.000
_cell.length_c   1.000
_cell.angle_alpha   90.00
_cell.angle_beta   90.00
_cell.angle_gamma   90.00
#
_symmetry.space_group_name_H-M   'P 1'
#
loop_
_entity.id
_entity.type
_entity.pdbx_description
1 polymer ?
#
loop_
_entity_poly.entity_id
_entity_poly.type
_entity_poly.pdbx_seq_one_letter_code
_entity_poly.pdbx_strand_id
1 'polypeptide(L)'
;MIRSNVVSNAAKKVIDSNVAIVANGRSPQASIDCELACIELLERCEHLSICLDQTSLIMDEYAKHLSYAGSPGVGDMFFKYLHDNQYAGKNIELVTITPILAENRGFEELPENRFDPSDRKFLATAVSGGAQVVNATDSDWVEQQELMNQLNITVQQLCPDCCTRQQN
;
A
#
# COMPACT_ATOMS: atom_id res chain seq x y z
N MET A 1 -33.69 12.14 -20.82
CA MET A 1 -33.28 11.77 -19.45
C MET A 1 -31.79 11.45 -19.49
N ILE A 2 -30.94 12.46 -19.25
CA ILE A 2 -29.49 12.31 -19.34
C ILE A 2 -29.05 11.57 -18.06
N ARG A 3 -28.64 10.30 -18.20
CA ARG A 3 -27.96 9.59 -17.12
C ARG A 3 -26.59 10.24 -16.97
N SER A 4 -26.45 11.05 -15.93
CA SER A 4 -25.16 11.56 -15.48
C SER A 4 -24.29 10.35 -15.12
N ASN A 5 -23.28 10.06 -15.93
CA ASN A 5 -22.22 9.14 -15.55
C ASN A 5 -21.40 9.83 -14.46
N VAL A 6 -21.83 9.68 -13.21
CA VAL A 6 -20.91 9.83 -12.09
C VAL A 6 -20.00 8.62 -12.19
N VAL A 7 -18.88 8.77 -12.88
CA VAL A 7 -17.73 7.88 -12.66
C VAL A 7 -17.40 8.09 -11.19
N SER A 8 -17.78 7.13 -10.35
CA SER A 8 -17.27 7.06 -8.99
C SER A 8 -15.75 7.04 -9.12
N ASN A 9 -15.11 8.16 -8.80
CA ASN A 9 -13.66 8.23 -8.79
C ASN A 9 -13.23 7.32 -7.64
N ALA A 10 -12.94 6.05 -7.94
CA ALA A 10 -12.57 5.08 -6.93
C ALA A 10 -11.33 5.62 -6.21
N ALA A 11 -11.38 5.72 -4.88
CA ALA A 11 -10.27 6.27 -4.11
C ALA A 11 -8.99 5.48 -4.41
N LYS A 12 -7.97 6.18 -4.92
CA LYS A 12 -6.65 5.63 -5.26
C LYS A 12 -6.03 4.98 -4.03
N LYS A 13 -5.23 3.93 -4.24
CA LYS A 13 -4.61 3.12 -3.20
C LYS A 13 -3.12 2.99 -3.41
N VAL A 14 -2.37 3.15 -2.34
CA VAL A 14 -1.01 2.60 -2.20
C VAL A 14 -1.14 1.39 -1.29
N ILE A 15 -0.68 0.24 -1.73
CA ILE A 15 -0.82 -1.02 -0.98
C ILE A 15 0.51 -1.34 -0.32
N ASP A 16 0.53 -1.51 0.99
CA ASP A 16 1.76 -1.87 1.69
C ASP A 16 2.22 -3.30 1.32
N SER A 17 3.53 -3.56 1.38
CA SER A 17 4.10 -4.89 1.20
C SER A 17 3.50 -5.93 2.14
N ASN A 18 3.16 -5.54 3.38
CA ASN A 18 2.61 -6.44 4.38
C ASN A 18 1.25 -7.05 3.95
N VAL A 19 0.46 -6.36 3.11
CA VAL A 19 -0.82 -6.87 2.62
C VAL A 19 -0.59 -8.08 1.72
N ALA A 20 0.37 -7.99 0.80
CA ALA A 20 0.71 -9.09 -0.10
C ALA A 20 1.44 -10.24 0.62
N ILE A 21 2.26 -9.93 1.62
CA ILE A 21 2.92 -10.94 2.46
C ILE A 21 1.89 -11.74 3.26
N VAL A 22 0.91 -11.05 3.86
CA VAL A 22 -0.20 -11.68 4.60
C VAL A 22 -1.06 -12.53 3.67
N ALA A 23 -1.43 -12.02 2.48
CA ALA A 23 -2.21 -12.79 1.50
C ALA A 23 -1.51 -14.05 0.97
N ASN A 24 -0.19 -14.16 1.15
CA ASN A 24 0.60 -15.35 0.85
C ASN A 24 0.70 -16.33 2.03
N GLY A 25 0.02 -16.07 3.15
CA GLY A 25 0.11 -16.88 4.37
C GLY A 25 1.48 -16.80 5.05
N ARG A 26 2.27 -15.75 4.78
CA ARG A 26 3.65 -15.59 5.29
C ARG A 26 3.74 -14.68 6.53
N SER A 27 2.63 -14.48 7.23
CA SER A 27 2.53 -13.63 8.42
C SER A 27 1.87 -14.42 9.57
N PRO A 28 2.63 -15.17 10.39
CA PRO A 28 2.09 -16.02 11.44
C PRO A 28 1.28 -15.28 12.52
N GLN A 29 1.50 -13.97 12.66
CA GLN A 29 0.79 -13.09 13.58
C GLN A 29 -0.58 -12.63 13.03
N ALA A 30 -0.85 -12.81 11.74
CA ALA A 30 -2.14 -12.50 11.14
C ALA A 30 -3.20 -13.53 11.54
N SER A 31 -4.39 -13.06 11.87
CA SER A 31 -5.56 -13.93 11.99
C SER A 31 -5.99 -14.45 10.61
N ILE A 32 -6.79 -15.52 10.59
CA ILE A 32 -7.37 -16.04 9.34
C ILE A 32 -8.23 -14.96 8.65
N ASP A 33 -8.99 -14.19 9.42
CA ASP A 33 -9.81 -13.10 8.89
C ASP A 33 -8.96 -11.99 8.26
N CYS A 34 -7.81 -11.68 8.85
CA CYS A 34 -6.82 -10.75 8.29
C CYS A 34 -6.25 -11.28 6.96
N GLU A 35 -5.89 -12.56 6.90
CA GLU A 35 -5.42 -13.19 5.66
C GLU A 35 -6.48 -13.16 4.55
N LEU A 36 -7.72 -13.53 4.87
CA LEU A 36 -8.85 -13.50 3.93
C LEU A 36 -9.13 -12.08 3.42
N ALA A 37 -9.11 -11.06 4.29
CA ALA A 37 -9.31 -9.68 3.88
C ALA A 37 -8.22 -9.19 2.90
N CYS A 38 -6.97 -9.60 3.11
CA CYS A 38 -5.88 -9.31 2.19
C CYS A 38 -6.06 -10.03 0.85
N ILE A 39 -6.42 -11.32 0.86
CA ILE A 39 -6.71 -12.11 -0.34
C ILE A 39 -7.83 -11.45 -1.16
N GLU A 40 -8.98 -11.17 -0.53
CA GLU A 40 -10.15 -10.62 -1.21
C GLU A 40 -9.88 -9.26 -1.88
N LEU A 41 -9.06 -8.41 -1.26
CA LEU A 41 -8.65 -7.14 -1.86
C LEU A 41 -7.76 -7.37 -3.08
N LEU A 42 -6.73 -8.21 -2.95
CA LEU A 42 -5.70 -8.39 -3.98
C LEU A 42 -6.22 -9.19 -5.18
N GLU A 43 -7.15 -10.12 -5.01
CA GLU A 43 -7.82 -10.81 -6.12
C GLU A 43 -8.57 -9.84 -7.04
N ARG A 44 -8.98 -8.68 -6.53
CA ARG A 44 -9.70 -7.64 -7.28
C ARG A 44 -8.80 -6.50 -7.74
N CYS A 45 -7.48 -6.66 -7.68
CA CYS A 45 -6.52 -5.59 -7.98
C CYS A 45 -6.67 -4.98 -9.37
N GLU A 46 -7.14 -5.75 -10.36
CA GLU A 46 -7.40 -5.23 -11.71
C GLU A 46 -8.52 -4.17 -11.77
N HIS A 47 -9.35 -4.07 -10.74
CA HIS A 47 -10.41 -3.08 -10.62
C HIS A 47 -10.07 -1.95 -9.64
N LEU A 48 -8.91 -2.01 -8.97
CA LEU A 48 -8.45 -0.98 -8.05
C LEU A 48 -7.68 0.09 -8.81
N SER A 49 -7.87 1.36 -8.43
CA SER A 49 -6.94 2.44 -8.83
C SER A 49 -5.74 2.43 -7.89
N ILE A 50 -4.56 2.08 -8.39
CA ILE A 50 -3.33 1.87 -7.61
C ILE A 50 -2.30 2.94 -7.98
N CYS A 51 -1.63 3.51 -6.98
CA CYS A 51 -0.48 4.39 -7.16
C CYS A 51 0.82 3.62 -6.86
N LEU A 52 1.81 3.77 -7.73
CA LEU A 52 3.19 3.33 -7.51
C LEU A 52 4.13 4.53 -7.74
N ASP A 53 5.35 4.46 -7.22
CA ASP A 53 6.36 5.46 -7.53
C ASP A 53 6.97 5.25 -8.92
N GLN A 54 7.31 6.34 -9.60
CA GLN A 54 7.99 6.31 -10.91
C GLN A 54 9.43 5.77 -10.86
N THR A 55 10.01 5.66 -9.67
CA THR A 55 11.41 5.24 -9.44
C THR A 55 11.56 3.76 -9.06
N SER A 56 10.47 2.99 -9.13
CA SER A 56 10.42 1.55 -8.79
C SER A 56 10.73 1.18 -7.34
N LEU A 57 10.82 2.13 -6.41
CA LEU A 57 11.15 1.86 -5.00
C LEU A 57 10.14 0.91 -4.33
N ILE A 58 8.86 1.02 -4.65
CA ILE A 58 7.80 0.11 -4.17
C ILE A 58 7.90 -1.24 -4.86
N MET A 59 8.10 -1.27 -6.18
CA MET A 59 8.24 -2.53 -6.93
C MET A 59 9.47 -3.32 -6.47
N ASP A 60 10.57 -2.63 -6.15
CA ASP A 60 11.79 -3.22 -5.59
C ASP A 60 11.56 -3.75 -4.18
N GLU A 61 10.72 -3.11 -3.36
CA GLU A 61 10.33 -3.63 -2.05
C GLU A 61 9.50 -4.90 -2.17
N TYR A 62 8.49 -4.90 -3.05
CA TYR A 62 7.74 -6.12 -3.34
C TYR A 62 8.63 -7.26 -3.81
N ALA A 63 9.62 -6.99 -4.66
CA ALA A 63 10.55 -7.99 -5.17
C ALA A 63 11.42 -8.65 -4.08
N LYS A 64 11.57 -8.03 -2.89
CA LYS A 64 12.27 -8.64 -1.74
C LYS A 64 11.45 -9.75 -1.08
N HIS A 65 10.12 -9.66 -1.14
CA HIS A 65 9.20 -10.50 -0.36
C HIS A 65 8.34 -11.42 -1.22
N LEU A 66 8.12 -11.05 -2.48
CA LEU A 66 7.17 -11.67 -3.40
C LEU A 66 7.89 -12.24 -4.62
N SER A 67 7.36 -13.35 -5.14
CA SER A 67 7.92 -14.01 -6.32
C SER A 67 6.81 -14.68 -7.12
N TYR A 68 6.70 -14.29 -8.39
CA TYR A 68 5.76 -14.90 -9.33
C TYR A 68 6.29 -16.20 -9.99
N ALA A 69 7.41 -16.74 -9.49
CA ALA A 69 7.94 -18.02 -9.93
C ALA A 69 7.37 -19.19 -9.11
N GLY A 70 7.37 -20.40 -9.69
CA GLY A 70 6.93 -21.61 -8.97
C GLY A 70 5.41 -21.71 -8.82
N SER A 71 4.93 -21.87 -7.58
CA SER A 71 3.51 -21.91 -7.23
C SER A 71 3.12 -20.62 -6.49
N PRO A 72 2.82 -19.54 -7.23
CA PRO A 72 2.59 -18.22 -6.63
C PRO A 72 1.33 -18.20 -5.76
N GLY A 73 1.42 -17.53 -4.60
CA GLY A 73 0.25 -17.17 -3.80
C GLY A 73 -0.47 -15.93 -4.35
N VAL A 74 -1.52 -15.46 -3.66
CA VAL A 74 -2.33 -14.32 -4.11
C VAL A 74 -1.52 -13.02 -4.12
N GLY A 75 -0.67 -12.79 -3.12
CA GLY A 75 0.25 -11.65 -3.08
C GLY A 75 1.29 -11.68 -4.21
N ASP A 76 1.77 -12.88 -4.56
CA ASP A 76 2.70 -13.06 -5.69
C ASP A 76 2.02 -12.76 -7.04
N MET A 77 0.75 -13.16 -7.20
CA MET A 77 -0.05 -12.85 -8.38
C MET A 77 -0.38 -11.36 -8.50
N PHE A 78 -0.63 -10.69 -7.38
CA PHE A 78 -0.78 -9.23 -7.33
C PHE A 78 0.50 -8.52 -7.81
N PHE A 79 1.66 -8.93 -7.30
CA PHE A 79 2.93 -8.37 -7.74
C PHE A 79 3.16 -8.57 -9.24
N LYS A 80 2.85 -9.77 -9.76
CA LYS A 80 2.90 -10.04 -11.20
C LYS A 80 1.97 -9.10 -12.00
N TYR A 81 0.75 -8.90 -11.53
CA TYR A 81 -0.20 -8.00 -12.17
C TYR A 81 0.37 -6.58 -12.29
N LEU A 82 0.94 -6.03 -11.20
CA LEU A 82 1.58 -4.73 -11.23
C LEU A 82 2.76 -4.69 -12.21
N HIS A 83 3.64 -5.69 -12.14
CA HIS A 83 4.79 -5.81 -13.04
C HIS A 83 4.37 -5.75 -14.52
N ASP A 84 3.33 -6.50 -14.89
CA ASP A 84 2.86 -6.60 -16.27
C ASP A 84 2.09 -5.36 -16.75
N ASN A 85 1.45 -4.61 -15.84
CA ASN A 85 0.46 -3.58 -16.20
C ASN A 85 0.83 -2.15 -15.81
N GLN A 86 1.87 -1.92 -15.00
CA GLN A 86 2.19 -0.58 -14.46
C GLN A 86 2.43 0.50 -15.53
N TYR A 87 2.84 0.11 -16.74
CA TYR A 87 3.06 1.02 -17.87
C TYR A 87 1.87 1.10 -18.86
N ALA A 88 0.78 0.37 -18.61
CA ALA A 88 -0.37 0.31 -19.50
C ALA A 88 -1.36 1.49 -19.32
N GLY A 89 -1.17 2.32 -18.29
CA GLY A 89 -1.91 3.59 -18.10
C GLY A 89 -3.42 3.47 -17.84
N LYS A 90 -3.89 2.31 -17.36
CA LYS A 90 -5.31 2.08 -17.04
C LYS A 90 -5.65 2.44 -15.59
N ASN A 91 -5.39 1.50 -14.70
CA ASN A 91 -5.76 1.58 -13.28
C ASN A 91 -4.53 1.70 -12.37
N ILE A 92 -3.34 1.82 -12.96
CA ILE A 92 -2.08 2.03 -12.23
C ILE A 92 -1.55 3.39 -12.66
N GLU A 93 -1.29 4.24 -11.67
CA GLU A 93 -0.72 5.57 -11.84
C GLU A 93 0.68 5.59 -11.25
N LEU A 94 1.67 5.99 -12.07
CA LEU A 94 3.03 6.20 -11.62
C LEU A 94 3.19 7.65 -11.19
N VAL A 95 3.44 7.89 -9.91
CA VAL A 95 3.61 9.22 -9.33
C VAL A 95 5.07 9.51 -9.04
N THR A 96 5.47 10.77 -9.14
CA THR A 96 6.83 11.18 -8.80
C THR A 96 6.94 11.36 -7.28
N ILE A 97 8.00 10.80 -6.69
CA ILE A 97 8.42 11.09 -5.32
C ILE A 97 9.90 11.46 -5.34
N THR A 98 10.35 12.27 -4.37
CA THR A 98 11.66 12.91 -4.43
C THR A 98 12.51 12.50 -3.23
N PRO A 99 13.38 11.47 -3.37
CA PRO A 99 14.27 11.05 -2.29
C PRO A 99 15.24 12.16 -1.90
N ILE A 100 15.48 12.32 -0.60
CA ILE A 100 16.45 13.26 -0.04
C ILE A 100 17.36 12.59 0.98
N LEU A 101 18.54 13.18 1.20
CA LEU A 101 19.54 12.67 2.14
C LEU A 101 19.17 12.92 3.62
N ALA A 102 18.09 13.66 3.91
CA ALA A 102 17.67 13.94 5.28
C ALA A 102 17.05 12.68 5.93
N GLU A 103 17.81 12.00 6.78
CA GLU A 103 17.43 10.73 7.40
C GLU A 103 16.15 10.80 8.26
N ASN A 104 15.78 11.98 8.75
CA ASN A 104 14.55 12.20 9.52
C ASN A 104 13.29 12.40 8.65
N ARG A 105 13.42 12.40 7.32
CA ARG A 105 12.34 12.61 6.36
C ARG A 105 12.32 11.58 5.24
N GLY A 106 13.46 11.31 4.62
CA GLY A 106 13.64 10.42 3.47
C GLY A 106 13.15 10.97 2.12
N PHE A 107 12.06 11.75 2.12
CA PHE A 107 11.44 12.31 0.90
C PHE A 107 11.03 13.78 1.07
N GLU A 108 11.06 14.58 0.00
CA GLU A 108 10.65 15.99 0.03
C GLU A 108 9.16 16.16 0.38
N GLU A 109 8.33 15.18 0.00
CA GLU A 109 6.88 15.18 0.19
C GLU A 109 6.47 14.98 1.66
N LEU A 110 7.38 14.49 2.50
CA LEU A 110 7.10 14.14 3.89
C LEU A 110 7.69 15.15 4.85
N PRO A 111 6.99 15.59 5.92
CA PRO A 111 7.60 16.34 7.02
C PRO A 111 8.56 15.44 7.81
N GLU A 112 9.30 16.02 8.77
CA GLU A 112 10.08 15.22 9.72
C GLU A 112 9.16 14.24 10.44
N ASN A 113 9.56 12.97 10.47
CA ASN A 113 8.72 11.89 10.98
C ASN A 113 9.55 10.79 11.65
N ARG A 114 8.86 9.94 12.40
CA ARG A 114 9.44 8.76 13.06
C ARG A 114 9.02 7.45 12.41
N PHE A 115 8.40 7.54 11.23
CA PHE A 115 7.95 6.40 10.43
C PHE A 115 9.16 5.55 10.04
N ASP A 116 9.02 4.23 10.00
CA ASP A 116 10.09 3.35 9.54
C ASP A 116 10.63 3.83 8.18
N PRO A 117 11.97 3.96 8.03
CA PRO A 117 12.56 4.46 6.80
C PRO A 117 12.15 3.70 5.54
N SER A 118 11.90 2.39 5.65
CA SER A 118 11.48 1.56 4.53
C SER A 118 10.04 1.84 4.11
N ASP A 119 9.16 2.27 5.01
CA ASP A 119 7.75 2.48 4.68
C ASP A 119 7.43 3.90 4.18
N ARG A 120 8.37 4.83 4.36
CA ARG A 120 8.24 6.23 3.88
C ARG A 120 7.99 6.36 2.39
N LYS A 121 8.45 5.42 1.57
CA LYS A 121 8.16 5.43 0.13
C LYS A 121 6.69 5.19 -0.18
N PHE A 122 6.01 4.35 0.60
CA PHE A 122 4.57 4.16 0.46
C PHE A 122 3.82 5.44 0.88
N LEU A 123 4.21 6.05 2.01
CA LEU A 123 3.62 7.30 2.47
C LEU A 123 3.86 8.46 1.48
N ALA A 124 5.08 8.62 0.96
CA ALA A 124 5.40 9.65 -0.03
C ALA A 124 4.60 9.46 -1.32
N THR A 125 4.45 8.21 -1.78
CA THR A 125 3.63 7.85 -2.94
C THR A 125 2.15 8.18 -2.68
N ALA A 126 1.66 7.92 -1.47
CA ALA A 126 0.28 8.21 -1.10
C ALA A 126 0.01 9.72 -1.08
N VAL A 127 0.93 10.52 -0.54
CA VAL A 127 0.87 11.99 -0.56
C VAL A 127 0.89 12.52 -1.98
N SER A 128 1.85 12.09 -2.80
CA SER A 128 2.00 12.56 -4.20
C SER A 128 0.80 12.16 -5.06
N GLY A 129 0.26 10.95 -4.88
CA GLY A 129 -0.87 10.44 -5.65
C GLY A 129 -2.25 10.88 -5.15
N GLY A 130 -2.36 11.44 -3.95
CA GLY A 130 -3.64 11.66 -3.28
C GLY A 130 -4.37 10.34 -3.02
N ALA A 131 -3.63 9.31 -2.59
CA ALA A 131 -4.12 7.96 -2.39
C ALA A 131 -4.27 7.64 -0.89
N GLN A 132 -5.19 6.73 -0.57
CA GLN A 132 -5.21 6.10 0.73
C GLN A 132 -4.13 5.01 0.80
N VAL A 133 -3.62 4.74 1.99
CA VAL A 133 -2.75 3.59 2.22
C VAL A 133 -3.59 2.40 2.64
N VAL A 134 -3.29 1.21 2.12
CA VAL A 134 -3.85 -0.05 2.61
C VAL A 134 -2.79 -0.75 3.42
N ASN A 135 -3.12 -1.04 4.68
CA ASN A 135 -2.24 -1.70 5.64
C ASN A 135 -2.87 -3.01 6.14
N ALA A 136 -2.03 -4.01 6.37
CA ALA A 136 -2.39 -5.24 7.08
C ALA A 136 -1.80 -5.23 8.49
N THR A 137 -0.57 -5.70 8.70
CA THR A 137 -0.07 -6.02 10.04
C THR A 137 0.88 -5.00 10.66
N ASP A 138 1.28 -3.97 9.92
CA ASP A 138 2.25 -3.00 10.42
C ASP A 138 1.57 -1.96 11.32
N SER A 139 2.03 -1.88 12.58
CA SER A 139 1.50 -0.97 13.59
C SER A 139 1.92 0.47 13.36
N ASP A 140 2.99 0.76 12.62
CA ASP A 140 3.50 2.13 12.43
C ASP A 140 2.42 3.05 11.86
N TRP A 141 1.59 2.54 10.95
CA TRP A 141 0.46 3.27 10.36
C TRP A 141 -0.56 3.76 11.41
N VAL A 142 -0.82 2.96 12.45
CA VAL A 142 -1.74 3.31 13.54
C VAL A 142 -1.04 4.16 14.59
N GLU A 143 0.22 3.85 14.92
CA GLU A 143 1.01 4.59 15.90
C GLU A 143 1.30 6.03 15.47
N GLN A 144 1.37 6.28 14.16
CA GLN A 144 1.68 7.57 13.57
C GLN A 144 0.41 8.27 13.03
N GLN A 145 -0.75 8.03 13.66
CA GLN A 145 -2.04 8.61 13.25
C GLN A 145 -2.03 10.15 13.15
N GLU A 146 -1.30 10.83 14.04
CA GLU A 146 -1.16 12.30 14.00
C GLU A 146 -0.50 12.77 12.70
N LEU A 147 0.53 12.05 12.23
CA LEU A 147 1.20 12.31 10.96
C LEU A 147 0.27 12.06 9.77
N MET A 148 -0.51 10.96 9.80
CA MET A 148 -1.50 10.68 8.75
C MET A 148 -2.54 11.79 8.65
N ASN A 149 -3.03 12.28 9.79
CA ASN A 149 -3.97 13.39 9.85
C ASN A 149 -3.36 14.69 9.32
N GLN A 150 -2.11 15.00 9.69
CA GLN A 150 -1.38 16.17 9.18
C GLN A 150 -1.25 16.14 7.65
N LEU A 151 -1.04 14.95 7.08
CA LEU A 151 -0.87 14.76 5.64
C LEU A 151 -2.19 14.53 4.88
N ASN A 152 -3.33 14.53 5.58
CA ASN A 152 -4.64 14.15 5.04
C ASN A 152 -4.64 12.77 4.36
N ILE A 153 -3.85 11.83 4.88
CA ILE A 153 -3.80 10.45 4.42
C ILE A 153 -4.78 9.62 5.24
N THR A 154 -5.56 8.81 4.54
CA THR A 154 -6.43 7.80 5.15
C THR A 154 -5.75 6.44 5.06
N VAL A 155 -5.87 5.64 6.13
CA VAL A 155 -5.34 4.28 6.18
C VAL A 155 -6.51 3.31 6.23
N GLN A 156 -6.61 2.43 5.25
CA GLN A 156 -7.49 1.28 5.24
C GLN A 156 -6.79 0.13 5.99
N GLN A 157 -7.16 -0.08 7.25
CA GLN A 157 -6.66 -1.15 8.10
C GLN A 157 -7.40 -2.46 7.83
N LEU A 158 -6.74 -3.45 7.22
CA LEU A 158 -7.32 -4.77 6.93
C LEU A 158 -7.28 -5.72 8.13
N CYS A 159 -6.30 -5.56 9.01
CA CYS A 159 -6.08 -6.44 10.15
C CYS A 159 -6.14 -5.66 11.47
N PRO A 160 -7.35 -5.30 11.95
CA PRO A 160 -7.48 -4.45 13.13
C PRO A 160 -6.86 -5.09 14.39
N ASP A 161 -6.98 -6.41 14.55
CA ASP A 161 -6.50 -7.14 15.73
C ASP A 161 -4.98 -7.10 15.90
N CYS A 162 -4.23 -6.90 14.80
CA CYS A 162 -2.77 -6.87 14.82
C CYS A 162 -2.21 -5.52 15.28
N CYS A 163 -3.00 -4.44 15.17
CA CYS A 163 -2.55 -3.07 15.38
C CYS A 163 -3.23 -2.38 16.57
N THR A 164 -4.17 -3.03 17.26
CA THR A 164 -4.70 -2.54 18.53
C THR A 164 -3.68 -2.76 19.66
N ARG A 165 -3.30 -1.70 20.38
CA ARG A 165 -2.68 -1.86 21.70
C ARG A 165 -3.63 -2.66 22.58
N GLN A 166 -3.17 -3.79 23.13
CA GLN A 166 -3.87 -4.44 24.22
C GLN A 166 -4.00 -3.40 25.35
N GLN A 167 -5.23 -2.95 25.60
CA GLN A 167 -5.54 -2.23 26.83
C GLN A 167 -5.47 -3.26 27.95
N ASN A 168 -4.33 -3.32 28.64
CA ASN A 168 -4.22 -3.92 29.96
C ASN A 168 -4.41 -2.82 31.01
#